data_AF-A0A9Q0Z838-F1
#
_entry.id   AF-A0A9Q0Z838-F1
#
_cell.length_a   1.000
_cell.length_b   1.000
_cell.length_c   1.000
_cell.angle_alpha   90.00
_cell.angle_beta   90.00
_cell.angle_gamma   90.00
#
_symmetry.space_group_name_H-M   'P 1'
#
loop_
_entity.id
_entity.type
_entity.pdbx_description
1 polymer ?
#
loop_
_entity_poly.entity_id
_entity_poly.type
_entity_poly.pdbx_seq_one_letter_code
_entity_poly.pdbx_strand_id
1 'polypeptide(L)'
;MGLNCGDTAPLLSHRLSVNLSPCQQQQQQLHSSLGFPSPKLTPQPSLSQQPNTQLAAKSKSLLHKHPLYTPAHTNISFEIKEKILCLEIMGVDSGKALSQNPSLHAASLGSIESIIFFLQSKGIQQKDLPRIFGMCPKLLTSDIRTDLKPVFNFLSQDLKVPENNFRRAINKCPRLLVSSARDQLKPCLFYLQRLGFEDLEALAYQDPVLLVSNVENTLIPKLKFLESIGFSRDEAVAMVLRCPALFTFSVENNFKPKFDYFAEEMKGKLKELKGFPQYFAFSLDKRIKPRHVEAVQSGVKIPLPLMLKSTDEEFGELIRLGAG
;
A
#
# COMPACT_ATOMS: atom_id res chain seq x y z
N MET A 1 -66.03 -21.50 7.75
CA MET A 1 -65.09 -22.62 7.52
C MET A 1 -63.93 -22.03 6.76
N GLY A 2 -62.73 -21.86 7.27
CA GLY A 2 -62.05 -22.41 8.43
C GLY A 2 -60.61 -22.63 8.00
N LEU A 3 -59.68 -21.94 8.68
CA LEU A 3 -58.29 -22.35 8.94
C LEU A 3 -57.31 -22.32 7.73
N ASN A 4 -56.06 -21.90 7.82
CA ASN A 4 -55.26 -21.22 8.85
C ASN A 4 -53.91 -20.81 8.20
N CYS A 5 -53.20 -19.87 8.84
CA CYS A 5 -51.74 -19.68 8.94
C CYS A 5 -50.83 -19.93 7.71
N GLY A 6 -49.86 -19.10 7.38
CA GLY A 6 -49.15 -18.02 8.06
C GLY A 6 -47.87 -17.75 7.27
N ASP A 7 -47.26 -16.57 7.41
CA ASP A 7 -45.81 -16.36 7.44
C ASP A 7 -45.45 -14.87 7.23
N THR A 8 -45.01 -14.28 8.34
CA THR A 8 -43.89 -13.34 8.49
C THR A 8 -43.36 -12.63 7.23
N ALA A 9 -43.69 -11.34 7.12
CA ALA A 9 -42.98 -10.40 6.26
C ALA A 9 -41.68 -9.89 6.93
N PRO A 10 -40.51 -9.95 6.26
CA PRO A 10 -39.36 -9.14 6.64
C PRO A 10 -39.31 -7.83 5.82
N LEU A 11 -38.98 -6.76 6.52
CA LEU A 11 -38.74 -5.42 6.02
C LEU A 11 -37.70 -5.40 4.88
N LEU A 12 -38.12 -4.93 3.71
CA LEU A 12 -37.24 -4.62 2.57
C LEU A 12 -36.35 -3.41 2.92
N SER A 13 -35.10 -3.65 3.30
CA SER A 13 -34.07 -2.61 3.25
C SER A 13 -33.64 -2.43 1.79
N HIS A 14 -34.07 -1.35 1.16
CA HIS A 14 -33.51 -0.90 -0.11
C HIS A 14 -32.04 -0.50 0.10
N ARG A 15 -31.10 -1.39 -0.24
CA ARG A 15 -29.71 -1.00 -0.48
C ARG A 15 -29.62 -0.40 -1.88
N LEU A 16 -29.30 0.89 -1.93
CA LEU A 16 -28.80 1.55 -3.14
C LEU A 16 -27.49 0.87 -3.55
N SER A 17 -27.54 0.07 -4.62
CA SER A 17 -26.35 -0.41 -5.31
C SER A 17 -25.71 0.75 -6.06
N VAL A 18 -24.59 1.25 -5.56
CA VAL A 18 -23.72 2.16 -6.28
C VAL A 18 -23.08 1.36 -7.42
N ASN A 19 -23.48 1.62 -8.66
CA ASN A 19 -22.83 1.08 -9.85
C ASN A 19 -21.39 1.62 -9.92
N LEU A 20 -20.42 0.77 -9.60
CA LEU A 20 -18.99 1.05 -9.72
C LEU A 20 -18.51 0.78 -11.15
N SER A 21 -17.57 1.59 -11.63
CA SER A 21 -17.00 1.43 -12.97
C SER A 21 -16.17 0.14 -13.09
N PRO A 22 -15.98 -0.42 -14.31
CA PRO A 22 -15.24 -1.68 -14.50
C PRO A 22 -13.81 -1.67 -13.94
N CYS A 23 -13.19 -0.49 -13.83
CA CYS A 23 -11.86 -0.32 -13.24
C CYS A 23 -11.85 -0.48 -11.71
N GLN A 24 -12.95 -0.09 -11.04
CA GLN A 24 -13.09 -0.17 -9.58
C GLN A 24 -13.35 -1.60 -9.09
N GLN A 25 -14.02 -2.43 -9.89
CA GLN A 25 -14.18 -3.86 -9.62
C GLN A 25 -12.84 -4.61 -9.74
N GLN A 26 -11.96 -4.14 -10.64
CA GLN A 26 -10.67 -4.77 -10.92
C GLN A 26 -9.62 -4.55 -9.80
N GLN A 27 -9.71 -3.45 -9.05
CA GLN A 27 -8.84 -3.20 -7.89
C GLN A 27 -9.24 -4.04 -6.66
N GLN A 28 -10.53 -4.34 -6.46
CA GLN A 28 -10.97 -5.17 -5.32
C GLN A 28 -10.56 -6.64 -5.49
N GLN A 29 -10.58 -7.19 -6.71
CA GLN A 29 -10.16 -8.57 -6.97
C GLN A 29 -8.65 -8.80 -6.79
N LEU A 30 -7.81 -7.78 -7.00
CA LEU A 30 -6.36 -7.90 -6.78
C LEU A 30 -5.99 -7.99 -5.29
N HIS A 31 -6.82 -7.47 -4.39
CA HIS A 31 -6.59 -7.55 -2.94
C HIS A 31 -7.00 -8.89 -2.31
N SER A 32 -7.97 -9.60 -2.90
CA SER A 32 -8.42 -10.91 -2.37
C SER A 32 -7.48 -12.08 -2.68
N SER A 33 -6.59 -11.96 -3.67
CA SER A 33 -5.68 -13.03 -4.10
C SER A 33 -4.30 -13.01 -3.43
N LEU A 34 -4.05 -12.06 -2.53
CA LEU A 34 -2.79 -11.94 -1.79
C LEU A 34 -2.96 -12.47 -0.36
N GLY A 35 -3.09 -13.79 -0.23
CA GLY A 35 -3.08 -14.48 1.07
C GLY A 35 -1.71 -14.38 1.73
N PHE A 36 -1.62 -13.60 2.82
CA PHE A 36 -0.51 -13.66 3.77
C PHE A 36 -0.87 -14.65 4.90
N PRO A 37 0.03 -15.57 5.29
CA PRO A 37 -0.24 -16.50 6.37
C PRO A 37 -0.08 -15.82 7.74
N SER A 38 -1.10 -15.95 8.59
CA SER A 38 -1.04 -15.61 10.02
C SER A 38 -0.26 -16.67 10.80
N PRO A 39 0.65 -16.32 11.74
CA PRO A 39 1.27 -17.30 12.62
C PRO A 39 0.28 -17.79 13.69
N LYS A 40 0.20 -19.11 13.86
CA LYS A 40 -0.58 -19.82 14.88
C LYS A 40 0.05 -19.62 16.27
N LEU A 41 -0.79 -19.35 17.27
CA LEU A 41 -0.46 -19.40 18.70
C LEU A 41 -0.48 -20.86 19.19
N THR A 42 0.57 -21.28 19.89
CA THR A 42 0.60 -22.54 20.66
C THR A 42 0.32 -22.28 22.15
N PRO A 43 -0.34 -23.21 22.88
CA PRO A 43 -0.73 -23.00 24.28
C PRO A 43 0.36 -23.43 25.27
N GLN A 44 0.54 -22.67 26.35
CA GLN A 44 1.30 -23.09 27.54
C GLN A 44 0.42 -23.88 28.52
N PRO A 45 0.97 -24.90 29.21
CA PRO A 45 0.25 -25.63 30.26
C PRO A 45 0.43 -24.99 31.65
N SER A 46 -0.66 -25.10 32.41
CA SER A 46 -0.90 -24.72 33.81
C SER A 46 -0.19 -25.60 34.84
N LEU A 47 0.25 -25.04 35.98
CA LEU A 47 0.44 -25.77 37.25
C LEU A 47 0.33 -24.85 38.50
N SER A 48 -0.79 -25.02 39.23
CA SER A 48 -1.01 -25.18 40.70
C SER A 48 -0.29 -24.35 41.80
N GLN A 49 -1.01 -24.24 42.92
CA GLN A 49 -0.90 -23.35 44.08
C GLN A 49 0.14 -23.77 45.17
N GLN A 50 0.79 -22.75 45.77
CA GLN A 50 1.20 -22.44 47.19
C GLN A 50 1.20 -23.53 48.31
N PRO A 51 2.00 -23.40 49.44
CA PRO A 51 2.01 -22.23 50.36
C PRO A 51 3.27 -21.87 51.22
N ASN A 52 3.23 -20.66 51.82
CA ASN A 52 3.97 -20.09 53.00
C ASN A 52 5.52 -20.03 52.96
N THR A 53 6.28 -19.00 53.40
CA THR A 53 6.21 -18.15 54.61
C THR A 53 7.23 -16.98 54.50
N GLN A 54 6.90 -15.81 55.08
CA GLN A 54 7.70 -14.70 55.67
C GLN A 54 9.11 -14.25 55.16
N LEU A 55 9.18 -12.94 54.90
CA LEU A 55 10.30 -11.95 54.94
C LEU A 55 11.77 -12.43 54.88
N ALA A 56 12.49 -12.06 53.82
CA ALA A 56 13.74 -11.26 53.88
C ALA A 56 14.39 -11.05 52.48
N ALA A 57 14.96 -9.84 52.31
CA ALA A 57 16.02 -9.44 51.36
C ALA A 57 15.81 -9.62 49.84
N LYS A 58 15.81 -8.47 49.13
CA LYS A 58 15.90 -8.33 47.67
C LYS A 58 17.02 -9.19 47.08
N SER A 59 16.67 -10.19 46.27
CA SER A 59 17.64 -10.87 45.40
C SER A 59 17.91 -10.00 44.17
N LYS A 60 19.08 -9.34 44.17
CA LYS A 60 19.61 -8.73 42.94
C LYS A 60 19.95 -9.86 41.97
N SER A 61 19.27 -9.90 40.82
CA SER A 61 19.53 -10.84 39.72
C SER A 61 21.04 -10.92 39.40
N LEU A 62 21.55 -12.16 39.30
CA LEU A 62 22.94 -12.53 39.04
C LEU A 62 23.51 -12.00 37.71
N LEU A 63 22.68 -11.41 36.84
CA LEU A 63 23.12 -10.77 35.59
C LEU A 63 23.95 -9.49 35.83
N HIS A 64 23.82 -8.83 36.99
CA HIS A 64 24.51 -7.58 37.30
C HIS A 64 26.04 -7.71 37.53
N LYS A 65 26.59 -8.93 37.53
CA LYS A 65 28.00 -9.19 37.84
C LYS A 65 28.85 -9.64 36.63
N HIS A 66 28.28 -9.69 35.42
CA HIS A 66 29.04 -10.12 34.25
C HIS A 66 29.93 -8.97 33.73
N PRO A 67 31.22 -9.19 33.39
CA PRO A 67 32.13 -8.13 32.91
C PRO A 67 31.69 -7.45 31.61
N LEU A 68 30.74 -8.04 30.89
CA LEU A 68 30.13 -7.51 29.65
C LEU A 68 28.71 -6.96 29.87
N TYR A 69 28.19 -6.98 31.10
CA TYR A 69 26.93 -6.34 31.43
C TYR A 69 27.18 -4.84 31.62
N THR A 70 26.96 -4.07 30.56
CA THR A 70 26.72 -2.64 30.70
C THR A 70 25.29 -2.46 31.18
N PRO A 71 25.03 -1.87 32.36
CA PRO A 71 23.69 -1.43 32.70
C PRO A 71 23.32 -0.35 31.66
N ALA A 72 22.44 -0.68 30.73
CA ALA A 72 21.81 0.34 29.89
C ALA A 72 20.81 1.13 30.76
N HIS A 73 21.36 1.91 31.71
CA HIS A 73 20.64 2.96 32.40
C HIS A 73 21.24 4.28 31.95
N THR A 74 21.10 4.57 30.66
CA THR A 74 20.89 5.97 30.30
C THR A 74 19.58 6.36 30.95
N ASN A 75 19.65 7.33 31.85
CA ASN A 75 18.51 7.90 32.54
C ASN A 75 17.63 8.56 31.47
N ILE A 76 16.75 7.79 30.82
CA ILE A 76 15.83 8.28 29.80
C ILE A 76 15.06 9.43 30.44
N SER A 77 15.23 10.64 29.90
CA SER A 77 14.62 11.84 30.48
C SER A 77 13.11 11.66 30.59
N PHE A 78 12.51 12.29 31.60
CA PHE A 78 11.06 12.25 31.80
C PHE A 78 10.29 12.62 30.52
N GLU A 79 10.79 13.62 29.80
CA GLU A 79 10.26 14.07 28.50
C GLU A 79 10.26 12.98 27.42
N ILE A 80 11.27 12.11 27.39
CA ILE A 80 11.29 11.00 26.42
C ILE A 80 10.27 9.93 26.81
N LYS A 81 10.07 9.68 28.12
CA LYS A 81 9.04 8.75 28.61
C LYS A 81 7.64 9.23 28.28
N GLU A 82 7.37 10.53 28.44
CA GLU A 82 6.10 11.15 28.07
C GLU A 82 5.83 11.05 26.56
N LYS A 83 6.83 11.29 25.72
CA LYS A 83 6.71 11.12 24.26
C LYS A 83 6.39 9.67 23.88
N ILE A 84 7.11 8.71 24.46
CA ILE A 84 6.84 7.28 24.27
C ILE A 84 5.40 6.98 24.64
N LEU A 85 4.96 7.38 25.84
CA LEU A 85 3.59 7.15 26.30
C LEU A 85 2.56 7.79 25.37
N CYS A 86 2.78 9.01 24.90
CA CYS A 86 1.89 9.69 23.94
C CYS A 86 1.74 8.89 22.64
N LEU A 87 2.85 8.41 22.07
CA LEU A 87 2.83 7.61 20.84
C LEU A 87 2.11 6.27 21.05
N GLU A 88 2.37 5.59 22.17
CA GLU A 88 1.74 4.32 22.49
C GLU A 88 0.22 4.46 22.72
N ILE A 89 -0.21 5.52 23.43
CA ILE A 89 -1.64 5.86 23.59
C ILE A 89 -2.31 6.11 22.24
N MET A 90 -1.58 6.71 21.29
CA MET A 90 -2.05 6.92 19.93
C MET A 90 -1.98 5.66 19.04
N GLY A 91 -1.47 4.53 19.54
CA GLY A 91 -1.29 3.30 18.77
C GLY A 91 -0.15 3.38 17.74
N VAL A 92 0.84 4.25 17.96
CA VAL A 92 2.05 4.37 17.15
C VAL A 92 3.19 3.66 17.87
N ASP A 93 3.83 2.69 17.19
CA ASP A 93 5.02 2.02 17.68
C ASP A 93 6.15 3.04 17.92
N SER A 94 6.42 3.34 19.19
CA SER A 94 7.37 4.38 19.57
C SER A 94 8.82 3.99 19.22
N GLY A 95 9.18 2.71 19.30
CA GLY A 95 10.52 2.22 18.96
C GLY A 95 10.81 2.35 17.46
N LYS A 96 9.85 1.99 16.61
CA LYS A 96 9.93 2.22 15.17
C LYS A 96 9.94 3.72 14.85
N ALA A 97 9.11 4.52 15.51
CA ALA A 97 9.06 5.96 15.26
C ALA A 97 10.38 6.65 15.59
N LEU A 98 11.00 6.34 16.73
CA LEU A 98 12.29 6.90 17.16
C LEU A 98 13.45 6.43 16.28
N SER A 99 13.47 5.16 15.88
CA SER A 99 14.53 4.64 15.00
C SER A 99 14.47 5.23 13.59
N GLN A 100 13.28 5.49 13.06
CA GLN A 100 13.08 6.07 11.72
C GLN A 100 13.07 7.61 11.71
N ASN A 101 12.98 8.25 12.88
CA ASN A 101 13.03 9.70 13.03
C ASN A 101 13.84 10.10 14.28
N PRO A 102 15.19 10.14 14.20
CA PRO A 102 16.03 10.51 15.33
C PRO A 102 15.77 11.94 15.86
N SER A 103 15.29 12.86 15.02
CA SER A 103 14.94 14.23 15.44
C SER A 103 13.80 14.27 16.47
N LEU A 104 13.01 13.20 16.58
CA LEU A 104 11.94 13.07 17.55
C LEU A 104 12.44 13.11 19.01
N HIS A 105 13.71 12.74 19.24
CA HIS A 105 14.33 12.90 20.55
C HIS A 105 14.32 14.36 21.03
N ALA A 106 14.59 15.30 20.12
CA ALA A 106 14.68 16.73 20.43
C ALA A 106 13.33 17.47 20.31
N ALA A 107 12.32 16.89 19.65
CA ALA A 107 11.02 17.52 19.46
C ALA A 107 10.24 17.63 20.77
N SER A 108 9.55 18.74 21.00
CA SER A 108 8.70 18.91 22.20
C SER A 108 7.34 18.22 22.00
N LEU A 109 6.71 17.79 23.10
CA LEU A 109 5.36 17.20 23.03
C LEU A 109 4.34 18.18 22.42
N GLY A 110 4.40 19.45 22.81
CA GLY A 110 3.54 20.49 22.24
C GLY A 110 3.71 20.69 20.73
N SER A 111 4.90 20.43 20.17
CA SER A 111 5.09 20.45 18.70
C SER A 111 4.37 19.30 18.00
N ILE A 112 4.38 18.10 18.60
CA ILE A 112 3.66 16.93 18.11
C ILE A 112 2.15 17.15 18.20
N GLU A 113 1.67 17.66 19.34
CA GLU A 113 0.27 18.04 19.53
C GLU A 113 -0.19 19.07 18.51
N SER A 114 0.64 20.08 18.21
CA SER A 114 0.34 21.09 17.19
C SER A 114 0.16 20.48 15.81
N ILE A 115 0.98 19.48 15.44
CA ILE A 115 0.85 18.74 14.18
C ILE A 115 -0.46 17.95 14.15
N ILE A 116 -0.81 17.28 15.26
CA ILE A 116 -2.06 16.53 15.40
C ILE A 116 -3.26 17.46 15.22
N PHE A 117 -3.31 18.58 15.95
CA PHE A 117 -4.38 19.57 15.82
C PHE A 117 -4.47 20.15 14.41
N PHE A 118 -3.34 20.41 13.77
CA PHE A 118 -3.32 20.85 12.38
C PHE A 118 -3.93 19.82 11.43
N LEU A 119 -3.54 18.54 11.53
CA LEU A 119 -4.11 17.48 10.70
C LEU A 119 -5.62 17.31 10.95
N GLN A 120 -6.06 17.39 12.20
CA GLN A 120 -7.48 17.38 12.56
C GLN A 120 -8.24 18.56 11.95
N SER A 121 -7.65 19.76 11.96
CA SER A 121 -8.24 20.95 11.32
C SER A 121 -8.41 20.77 9.81
N LYS A 122 -7.65 19.86 9.19
CA LYS A 122 -7.77 19.45 7.78
C LYS A 122 -8.66 18.22 7.58
N GLY A 123 -9.41 17.81 8.60
CA GLY A 123 -10.38 16.71 8.53
C GLY A 123 -9.80 15.31 8.71
N ILE A 124 -8.52 15.18 9.07
CA ILE A 124 -7.92 13.88 9.40
C ILE A 124 -8.42 13.43 10.78
N GLN A 125 -8.96 12.22 10.89
CA GLN A 125 -9.56 11.76 12.13
C GLN A 125 -8.52 11.09 13.04
N GLN A 126 -8.77 11.10 14.35
CA GLN A 126 -7.91 10.44 15.34
C GLN A 126 -7.60 8.98 14.98
N LYS A 127 -8.59 8.23 14.50
CA LYS A 127 -8.43 6.83 14.09
C LYS A 127 -7.49 6.62 12.90
N ASP A 128 -7.21 7.66 12.11
CA ASP A 128 -6.33 7.59 10.94
C ASP A 128 -4.85 7.83 11.33
N LEU A 129 -4.63 8.61 12.39
CA LEU A 129 -3.30 9.01 12.85
C LEU A 129 -2.33 7.86 13.14
N PRO A 130 -2.72 6.75 13.83
CA PRO A 130 -1.79 5.66 14.08
C PRO A 130 -1.15 5.12 12.79
N ARG A 131 -1.96 4.93 11.75
CA ARG A 131 -1.49 4.47 10.45
C ARG A 131 -0.61 5.51 9.76
N ILE A 132 -1.02 6.79 9.79
CA ILE A 132 -0.29 7.89 9.14
C ILE A 132 1.11 8.02 9.76
N PHE A 133 1.20 8.15 11.09
CA PHE A 133 2.49 8.28 11.79
C PHE A 133 3.31 6.99 11.72
N GLY A 134 2.69 5.82 11.79
CA GLY A 134 3.39 4.53 11.64
C GLY A 134 3.96 4.29 10.23
N MET A 135 3.37 4.90 9.19
CA MET A 135 3.90 4.91 7.82
C MET A 135 4.90 6.02 7.57
N CYS A 136 4.78 7.15 8.27
CA CYS A 136 5.57 8.35 8.06
C CYS A 136 6.05 8.97 9.38
N PRO A 137 6.98 8.34 10.13
CA PRO A 137 7.42 8.87 11.42
C PRO A 137 8.07 10.26 11.38
N LYS A 138 8.67 10.63 10.24
CA LYS A 138 9.20 11.98 9.99
C LYS A 138 8.14 13.08 10.13
N LEU A 139 6.86 12.73 9.94
CA LEU A 139 5.75 13.66 10.09
C LEU A 139 5.66 14.25 11.51
N LEU A 140 6.06 13.49 12.53
CA LEU A 140 6.01 13.91 13.94
C LEU A 140 6.93 15.10 14.27
N THR A 141 7.85 15.43 13.36
CA THR A 141 8.79 16.54 13.52
C THR A 141 8.77 17.49 12.32
N SER A 142 7.71 17.46 11.51
CA SER A 142 7.56 18.33 10.34
C SER A 142 7.05 19.71 10.75
N ASP A 143 7.52 20.74 10.07
CA ASP A 143 7.04 22.11 10.30
C ASP A 143 5.69 22.32 9.59
N ILE A 144 4.72 22.84 10.32
CA ILE A 144 3.36 23.03 9.80
C ILE A 144 3.34 24.02 8.63
N ARG A 145 4.16 25.08 8.68
CA ARG A 145 4.15 26.17 7.70
C ARG A 145 4.98 25.86 6.47
N THR A 146 6.15 25.25 6.62
CA THR A 146 7.06 24.99 5.50
C THR A 146 6.86 23.61 4.88
N ASP A 147 6.36 22.63 5.63
CA ASP A 147 6.21 21.26 5.12
C ASP A 147 4.73 20.93 4.88
N LEU A 148 3.86 21.05 5.89
CA LEU A 148 2.49 20.54 5.79
C LEU A 148 1.54 21.45 5.00
N LYS A 149 1.53 22.76 5.29
CA LYS A 149 0.67 23.72 4.56
C LYS A 149 0.89 23.65 3.04
N PRO A 150 2.12 23.59 2.51
CA PRO A 150 2.34 23.44 1.08
C PRO A 150 1.75 22.16 0.49
N VAL A 151 1.74 21.03 1.21
CA VAL A 151 1.09 19.80 0.76
C VAL A 151 -0.41 19.99 0.62
N PHE A 152 -1.08 20.57 1.62
CA PHE A 152 -2.53 20.82 1.54
C PHE A 152 -2.88 21.87 0.48
N ASN A 153 -2.04 22.89 0.28
CA ASN A 153 -2.19 23.85 -0.82
C ASN A 153 -2.03 23.15 -2.18
N PHE A 154 -1.10 22.21 -2.31
CA PHE A 154 -0.94 21.42 -3.52
C PHE A 154 -2.19 20.58 -3.80
N LEU A 155 -2.73 19.90 -2.79
CA LEU A 155 -3.97 19.12 -2.94
C LEU A 155 -5.14 20.01 -3.43
N SER A 156 -5.36 21.18 -2.83
CA SER A 156 -6.49 22.04 -3.19
C SER A 156 -6.28 22.84 -4.48
N GLN A 157 -5.11 23.43 -4.67
CA GLN A 157 -4.85 24.37 -5.77
C GLN A 157 -4.39 23.66 -7.04
N ASP A 158 -3.49 22.69 -6.92
CA ASP A 158 -2.88 22.02 -8.08
C ASP A 158 -3.70 20.78 -8.49
N LEU A 159 -4.15 19.94 -7.53
CA LEU A 159 -4.98 18.75 -7.80
C LEU A 159 -6.49 18.98 -7.72
N LYS A 160 -6.94 20.19 -7.34
CA LYS A 160 -8.38 20.53 -7.20
C LYS A 160 -9.15 19.64 -6.23
N VAL A 161 -8.48 19.09 -5.22
CA VAL A 161 -9.12 18.29 -4.16
C VAL A 161 -9.89 19.22 -3.22
N PRO A 162 -11.22 19.03 -3.06
CA PRO A 162 -12.00 19.74 -2.07
C PRO A 162 -11.51 19.44 -0.64
N GLU A 163 -11.59 20.42 0.27
CA GLU A 163 -11.04 20.26 1.63
C GLU A 163 -11.68 19.11 2.41
N ASN A 164 -12.99 18.88 2.24
CA ASN A 164 -13.70 17.75 2.83
C ASN A 164 -13.22 16.38 2.33
N ASN A 165 -12.46 16.33 1.23
CA ASN A 165 -11.90 15.11 0.66
C ASN A 165 -10.40 14.91 0.94
N PHE A 166 -9.74 15.81 1.68
CA PHE A 166 -8.33 15.63 2.05
C PHE A 166 -8.08 14.29 2.76
N ARG A 167 -8.97 13.93 3.70
CA ARG A 167 -8.90 12.66 4.41
C ARG A 167 -8.82 11.46 3.47
N ARG A 168 -9.58 11.45 2.37
CA ARG A 168 -9.58 10.36 1.38
C ARG A 168 -8.22 10.24 0.68
N ALA A 169 -7.68 11.35 0.20
CA ALA A 169 -6.38 11.38 -0.48
C ALA A 169 -5.23 10.98 0.46
N ILE A 170 -5.18 11.56 1.66
CA ILE A 170 -4.14 11.27 2.66
C ILE A 170 -4.21 9.81 3.13
N ASN A 171 -5.40 9.26 3.40
CA ASN A 171 -5.53 7.86 3.80
C ASN A 171 -5.15 6.87 2.68
N LYS A 172 -5.30 7.29 1.42
CA LYS A 172 -4.83 6.50 0.26
C LYS A 172 -3.30 6.52 0.17
N CYS A 173 -2.66 7.68 0.38
CA CYS A 173 -1.21 7.79 0.38
C CYS A 173 -0.68 8.76 1.45
N PRO A 174 -0.40 8.28 2.68
CA PRO A 174 0.15 9.14 3.75
C PRO A 174 1.48 9.80 3.41
N ARG A 175 2.25 9.20 2.47
CA ARG A 175 3.53 9.74 1.99
C ARG A 175 3.42 11.12 1.35
N LEU A 176 2.23 11.55 0.94
CA LEU A 176 1.98 12.92 0.47
C LEU A 176 2.42 13.95 1.52
N LEU A 177 2.15 13.69 2.81
CA LEU A 177 2.43 14.63 3.92
C LEU A 177 3.92 14.84 4.19
N VAL A 178 4.79 13.92 3.75
CA VAL A 178 6.25 13.99 3.95
C VAL A 178 7.00 14.24 2.65
N SER A 179 6.29 14.53 1.56
CA SER A 179 6.88 14.82 0.24
C SER A 179 6.93 16.34 0.04
N SER A 180 8.07 16.86 -0.42
CA SER A 180 8.20 18.30 -0.74
C SER A 180 7.21 18.68 -1.84
N ALA A 181 6.33 19.64 -1.56
CA ALA A 181 5.41 20.15 -2.57
C ALA A 181 6.17 20.77 -3.76
N ARG A 182 7.28 21.48 -3.47
CA ARG A 182 8.09 22.20 -4.46
C ARG A 182 8.95 21.28 -5.31
N ASP A 183 9.64 20.35 -4.65
CA ASP A 183 10.74 19.61 -5.29
C ASP A 183 10.33 18.20 -5.74
N GLN A 184 9.18 17.71 -5.24
CA GLN A 184 8.68 16.37 -5.53
C GLN A 184 7.29 16.39 -6.15
N LEU A 185 6.27 16.91 -5.44
CA LEU A 185 4.87 16.77 -5.87
C LEU A 185 4.57 17.57 -7.16
N LYS A 186 4.95 18.85 -7.22
CA LYS A 186 4.70 19.70 -8.40
C LYS A 186 5.47 19.27 -9.63
N PRO A 187 6.80 19.00 -9.57
CA PRO A 187 7.54 18.50 -10.73
C PRO A 187 6.98 17.16 -11.23
N CYS A 188 6.57 16.27 -10.32
CA CYS A 188 5.97 15.00 -10.70
C CYS A 188 4.62 15.19 -11.39
N LEU A 189 3.74 16.03 -10.85
CA LEU A 189 2.46 16.36 -11.49
C LEU A 189 2.67 16.92 -12.90
N PHE A 190 3.59 17.87 -13.07
CA PHE A 190 3.90 18.45 -14.37
C PHE A 190 4.43 17.40 -15.36
N TYR A 191 5.30 16.50 -14.90
CA TYR A 191 5.79 15.40 -15.72
C TYR A 191 4.66 14.46 -16.15
N LEU A 192 3.79 14.04 -15.22
CA LEU A 192 2.63 13.19 -15.52
C LEU A 192 1.68 13.86 -16.52
N GLN A 193 1.40 15.16 -16.35
CA GLN A 193 0.58 15.92 -17.30
C GLN A 193 1.21 15.95 -18.70
N ARG A 194 2.53 16.10 -18.80
CA ARG A 194 3.25 16.02 -20.10
C ARG A 194 3.18 14.64 -20.75
N LEU A 195 2.95 13.58 -19.98
CA LEU A 195 2.69 12.24 -20.51
C LEU A 195 1.22 12.05 -20.93
N GLY A 196 0.32 12.97 -20.60
CA GLY A 196 -1.12 12.89 -20.89
C GLY A 196 -2.01 12.46 -19.72
N PHE A 197 -1.50 12.49 -18.48
CA PHE A 197 -2.35 12.28 -17.31
C PHE A 197 -3.16 13.54 -17.00
N GLU A 198 -4.40 13.58 -17.48
CA GLU A 198 -5.32 14.73 -17.32
C GLU A 198 -6.29 14.57 -16.15
N ASP A 199 -6.60 13.33 -15.75
CA ASP A 199 -7.53 13.04 -14.66
C ASP A 199 -6.87 13.27 -13.28
N LEU A 200 -7.01 14.49 -12.78
CA LEU A 200 -6.51 14.90 -11.46
C LEU A 200 -7.22 14.15 -10.32
N GLU A 201 -8.48 13.75 -10.50
CA GLU A 201 -9.23 12.99 -9.51
C GLU A 201 -8.65 11.59 -9.35
N ALA A 202 -8.33 10.92 -10.46
CA ALA A 202 -7.63 9.64 -10.46
C ALA A 202 -6.25 9.75 -9.80
N LEU A 203 -5.47 10.80 -10.13
CA LEU A 203 -4.18 11.04 -9.47
C LEU A 203 -4.32 11.29 -7.96
N ALA A 204 -5.38 11.94 -7.50
CA ALA A 204 -5.60 12.21 -6.09
C ALA A 204 -6.08 10.98 -5.29
N TYR A 205 -6.94 10.14 -5.87
CA TYR A 205 -7.65 9.10 -5.12
C TYR A 205 -7.37 7.66 -5.55
N GLN A 206 -6.93 7.43 -6.78
CA GLN A 206 -6.65 6.10 -7.32
C GLN A 206 -5.14 5.83 -7.30
N ASP A 207 -4.35 6.75 -7.87
CA ASP A 207 -2.91 6.60 -8.08
C ASP A 207 -2.02 7.68 -7.42
N PRO A 208 -2.29 8.15 -6.18
CA PRO A 208 -1.46 9.19 -5.54
C PRO A 208 -0.02 8.77 -5.26
N VAL A 209 0.28 7.46 -5.37
CA VAL A 209 1.66 6.96 -5.28
C VAL A 209 2.53 7.50 -6.41
N LEU A 210 1.95 7.85 -7.56
CA LEU A 210 2.70 8.40 -8.68
C LEU A 210 3.28 9.77 -8.31
N LEU A 211 2.49 10.62 -7.65
CA LEU A 211 2.89 11.98 -7.26
C LEU A 211 4.08 12.02 -6.29
N VAL A 212 4.21 11.00 -5.45
CA VAL A 212 5.32 10.85 -4.50
C VAL A 212 6.51 10.07 -5.07
N SER A 213 6.44 9.67 -6.34
CA SER A 213 7.52 8.92 -7.01
C SER A 213 8.55 9.87 -7.63
N ASN A 214 9.84 9.56 -7.46
CA ASN A 214 10.90 10.37 -8.08
C ASN A 214 10.85 10.26 -9.61
N VAL A 215 10.76 11.39 -10.30
CA VAL A 215 10.62 11.40 -11.77
C VAL A 215 11.84 10.77 -12.45
N GLU A 216 13.04 11.21 -12.08
CA GLU A 216 14.30 10.84 -12.73
C GLU A 216 14.73 9.40 -12.41
N ASN A 217 14.51 8.97 -11.17
CA ASN A 217 15.00 7.70 -10.65
C ASN A 217 13.92 6.61 -10.61
N THR A 218 12.64 6.94 -10.83
CA THR A 218 11.55 5.95 -10.78
C THR A 218 10.70 5.96 -12.04
N LEU A 219 10.15 7.11 -12.46
CA LEU A 219 9.19 7.12 -13.58
C LEU A 219 9.90 7.01 -14.94
N ILE A 220 10.93 7.82 -15.19
CA ILE A 220 11.70 7.80 -16.44
C ILE A 220 12.34 6.42 -16.70
N PRO A 221 13.01 5.76 -15.73
CA PRO A 221 13.61 4.45 -15.96
C PRO A 221 12.60 3.38 -16.38
N LYS A 222 11.35 3.46 -15.90
CA LYS A 222 10.29 2.51 -16.27
C LYS A 222 9.83 2.69 -17.71
N LEU A 223 9.74 3.93 -18.19
CA LEU A 223 9.48 4.21 -19.60
C LEU A 223 10.66 3.79 -20.48
N LYS A 224 11.89 4.14 -20.08
CA LYS A 224 13.11 3.73 -20.80
C LYS A 224 13.23 2.22 -20.92
N PHE A 225 12.83 1.47 -19.89
CA PHE A 225 12.78 0.02 -19.97
C PHE A 225 11.80 -0.46 -21.06
N LEU A 226 10.57 0.07 -21.08
CA LEU A 226 9.59 -0.27 -22.11
C LEU A 226 10.13 0.07 -23.52
N GLU A 227 10.83 1.19 -23.67
CA GLU A 227 11.50 1.55 -24.92
C GLU A 227 12.62 0.54 -25.28
N SER A 228 13.43 0.13 -24.30
CA SER A 228 14.53 -0.81 -24.52
C SER A 228 14.11 -2.21 -24.97
N ILE A 229 12.89 -2.64 -24.62
CA ILE A 229 12.33 -3.94 -25.06
C ILE A 229 11.62 -3.84 -26.42
N GLY A 230 11.65 -2.67 -27.07
CA GLY A 230 11.23 -2.48 -28.46
C GLY A 230 9.94 -1.68 -28.65
N PHE A 231 9.36 -1.08 -27.60
CA PHE A 231 8.26 -0.13 -27.80
C PHE A 231 8.78 1.23 -28.23
N SER A 232 8.05 1.92 -29.11
CA SER A 232 8.29 3.35 -29.30
C SER A 232 7.87 4.14 -28.05
N ARG A 233 8.40 5.35 -27.89
CA ARG A 233 8.06 6.23 -26.76
C ARG A 233 6.55 6.46 -26.66
N ASP A 234 5.86 6.72 -27.77
CA ASP A 234 4.42 6.95 -27.78
C ASP A 234 3.63 5.69 -27.38
N GLU A 235 4.11 4.51 -27.75
CA GLU A 235 3.51 3.24 -27.32
C GLU A 235 3.69 3.01 -25.83
N ALA A 236 4.90 3.24 -25.30
CA ALA A 236 5.18 3.13 -23.88
C ALA A 236 4.32 4.10 -23.07
N VAL A 237 4.18 5.34 -23.54
CA VAL A 237 3.28 6.35 -22.93
C VAL A 237 1.82 5.88 -22.98
N ALA A 238 1.33 5.43 -24.13
CA ALA A 238 -0.04 4.91 -24.26
C ALA A 238 -0.30 3.67 -23.38
N MET A 239 0.72 2.86 -23.10
CA MET A 239 0.61 1.74 -22.16
C MET A 239 0.46 2.22 -20.72
N VAL A 240 1.28 3.17 -20.26
CA VAL A 240 1.21 3.66 -18.87
C VAL A 240 -0.03 4.52 -18.61
N LEU A 241 -0.56 5.23 -19.62
CA LEU A 241 -1.82 5.95 -19.49
C LEU A 241 -3.00 5.00 -19.26
N ARG A 242 -3.04 3.87 -19.97
CA ARG A 242 -4.09 2.84 -19.77
C ARG A 242 -3.85 1.97 -18.53
N CYS A 243 -2.61 1.86 -18.06
CA CYS A 243 -2.25 1.07 -16.90
C CYS A 243 -1.19 1.81 -16.04
N PRO A 244 -1.61 2.78 -15.22
CA PRO A 244 -0.69 3.58 -14.41
C PRO A 244 0.10 2.74 -13.39
N ALA A 245 -0.45 1.59 -12.99
CA ALA A 245 0.20 0.62 -12.12
C ALA A 245 1.57 0.14 -12.63
N LEU A 246 1.84 0.22 -13.93
CA LEU A 246 3.17 -0.06 -14.49
C LEU A 246 4.27 0.79 -13.82
N PHE A 247 3.97 2.02 -13.45
CA PHE A 247 4.90 2.88 -12.71
C PHE A 247 5.15 2.45 -11.27
N THR A 248 4.46 1.42 -10.76
CA THR A 248 4.66 0.91 -9.39
C THR A 248 5.55 -0.33 -9.35
N PHE A 249 5.73 -1.02 -10.49
CA PHE A 249 6.51 -2.25 -10.55
C PHE A 249 8.01 -1.98 -10.67
N SER A 250 8.81 -2.91 -10.16
CA SER A 250 10.27 -2.87 -10.29
C SER A 250 10.69 -3.30 -11.70
N VAL A 251 11.70 -2.64 -12.27
CA VAL A 251 12.26 -3.07 -13.55
C VAL A 251 12.92 -4.45 -13.39
N GLU A 252 13.89 -4.56 -12.48
CA GLU A 252 14.68 -5.79 -12.30
C GLU A 252 13.85 -6.95 -11.73
N ASN A 253 12.99 -6.67 -10.76
CA ASN A 253 12.29 -7.74 -10.03
C ASN A 253 10.90 -8.07 -10.59
N ASN A 254 10.43 -7.33 -11.61
CA ASN A 254 9.10 -7.58 -12.19
C ASN A 254 9.12 -7.51 -13.71
N PHE A 255 9.48 -6.37 -14.30
CA PHE A 255 9.39 -6.23 -15.75
C PHE A 255 10.32 -7.18 -16.50
N LYS A 256 11.60 -7.18 -16.15
CA LYS A 256 12.62 -8.00 -16.81
C LYS A 256 12.30 -9.50 -16.77
N PRO A 257 12.14 -10.16 -15.60
CA PRO A 257 11.88 -11.61 -15.58
C PRO A 257 10.57 -12.01 -16.26
N LYS A 258 9.54 -11.14 -16.25
CA LYS A 258 8.28 -11.41 -16.94
C LYS A 258 8.41 -11.22 -18.44
N PHE A 259 9.14 -10.19 -18.88
CA PHE A 259 9.40 -9.97 -20.29
C PHE A 259 10.28 -11.08 -20.88
N ASP A 260 11.33 -11.49 -20.16
CA ASP A 260 12.23 -12.58 -20.58
C ASP A 260 11.43 -13.87 -20.78
N TYR A 261 10.58 -14.24 -19.81
CA TYR A 261 9.69 -15.40 -19.96
C TYR A 261 8.72 -15.25 -21.15
N PHE A 262 8.14 -14.05 -21.33
CA PHE A 262 7.23 -13.78 -22.43
C PHE A 262 7.90 -13.92 -23.81
N ALA A 263 9.12 -13.39 -23.95
CA ALA A 263 9.86 -13.39 -25.20
C ALA A 263 10.50 -14.75 -25.50
N GLU A 264 11.13 -15.37 -24.49
CA GLU A 264 11.94 -16.57 -24.65
C GLU A 264 11.11 -17.86 -24.55
N GLU A 265 10.20 -17.95 -23.59
CA GLU A 265 9.44 -19.19 -23.35
C GLU A 265 8.10 -19.18 -24.08
N MET A 266 7.34 -18.08 -23.98
CA MET A 266 6.03 -17.98 -24.63
C MET A 266 6.12 -17.63 -26.12
N LYS A 267 7.31 -17.21 -26.60
CA LYS A 267 7.55 -16.69 -27.96
C LYS A 267 6.52 -15.63 -28.37
N GLY A 268 6.11 -14.79 -27.41
CA GLY A 268 5.04 -13.83 -27.57
C GLY A 268 5.45 -12.61 -28.39
N LYS A 269 4.48 -11.93 -29.01
CA LYS A 269 4.73 -10.72 -29.82
C LYS A 269 4.50 -9.46 -28.99
N LEU A 270 5.34 -8.42 -29.19
CA LEU A 270 5.21 -7.14 -28.49
C LEU A 270 3.80 -6.51 -28.60
N LYS A 271 3.11 -6.71 -29.74
CA LYS A 271 1.72 -6.25 -29.93
C LYS A 271 0.76 -6.80 -28.87
N GLU A 272 1.00 -8.00 -28.35
CA GLU A 272 0.17 -8.62 -27.32
C GLU A 272 0.37 -7.92 -25.96
N LEU A 273 1.62 -7.63 -25.59
CA LEU A 273 1.93 -6.82 -24.39
C LEU A 273 1.41 -5.39 -24.52
N LYS A 274 1.52 -4.79 -25.71
CA LYS A 274 0.91 -3.48 -26.00
C LYS A 274 -0.60 -3.55 -25.80
N GLY A 275 -1.28 -4.57 -26.33
CA GLY A 275 -2.71 -4.76 -26.16
C GLY A 275 -3.09 -4.98 -24.69
N PHE A 276 -2.23 -5.66 -23.92
CA PHE A 276 -2.49 -6.09 -22.57
C PHE A 276 -1.34 -5.79 -21.58
N PRO A 277 -1.13 -4.51 -21.20
CA PRO A 277 -0.02 -4.14 -20.31
C PRO A 277 -0.17 -4.71 -18.89
N GLN A 278 -1.39 -5.08 -18.49
CA GLN A 278 -1.67 -5.72 -17.20
C GLN A 278 -1.00 -7.10 -17.07
N TYR A 279 -0.44 -7.66 -18.14
CA TYR A 279 0.46 -8.81 -18.07
C TYR A 279 1.49 -8.68 -16.92
N PHE A 280 2.13 -7.50 -16.80
CA PHE A 280 3.11 -7.23 -15.75
C PHE A 280 2.53 -7.16 -14.33
N ALA A 281 1.21 -7.11 -14.17
CA ALA A 281 0.56 -7.15 -12.87
C ALA A 281 0.36 -8.58 -12.33
N PHE A 282 0.31 -9.60 -13.19
CA PHE A 282 0.12 -10.99 -12.76
C PHE A 282 1.41 -11.61 -12.23
N SER A 283 1.28 -12.51 -11.25
CA SER A 283 2.43 -13.25 -10.72
C SER A 283 3.06 -14.11 -11.81
N LEU A 284 4.38 -14.03 -11.97
CA LEU A 284 5.10 -14.89 -12.92
C LEU A 284 4.93 -16.36 -12.56
N ASP A 285 5.28 -16.74 -11.33
CA ASP A 285 5.32 -18.16 -10.95
C ASP A 285 3.96 -18.74 -10.54
N LYS A 286 3.03 -17.92 -10.01
CA LYS A 286 1.72 -18.41 -9.55
C LYS A 286 0.62 -18.33 -10.60
N ARG A 287 0.80 -17.55 -11.69
CA ARG A 287 -0.28 -17.28 -12.64
C ARG A 287 0.15 -17.41 -14.09
N ILE A 288 1.23 -16.75 -14.49
CA ILE A 288 1.67 -16.72 -15.89
C ILE A 288 2.23 -18.08 -16.30
N LYS A 289 3.25 -18.58 -15.60
CA LYS A 289 3.91 -19.86 -15.93
C LYS A 289 2.95 -21.06 -15.88
N PRO A 290 2.17 -21.28 -14.80
CA PRO A 290 1.33 -22.48 -14.73
C PRO A 290 0.30 -22.53 -15.86
N ARG A 291 -0.37 -21.40 -16.13
CA ARG A 291 -1.40 -21.33 -17.18
C ARG A 291 -0.83 -21.43 -18.59
N HIS A 292 0.35 -20.85 -18.83
CA HIS A 292 1.04 -21.02 -20.10
C HIS A 292 1.41 -22.48 -20.35
N VAL A 293 2.02 -23.15 -19.35
CA VAL A 293 2.42 -24.57 -19.46
C VAL A 293 1.20 -25.47 -19.71
N GLU A 294 0.12 -25.27 -18.97
CA GLU A 294 -1.12 -26.03 -19.13
C GLU A 294 -1.73 -25.83 -20.53
N ALA A 295 -1.82 -24.58 -21.00
CA ALA A 295 -2.31 -24.29 -22.35
C ALA A 295 -1.48 -24.97 -23.45
N VAL A 296 -0.14 -24.97 -23.31
CA VAL A 296 0.76 -25.65 -24.26
C VAL A 296 0.59 -27.17 -24.19
N GLN A 297 0.50 -27.76 -23.00
CA GLN A 297 0.29 -29.20 -22.81
C GLN A 297 -1.03 -29.68 -23.40
N SER A 298 -2.07 -28.85 -23.33
CA SER A 298 -3.38 -29.12 -23.94
C SER A 298 -3.46 -28.72 -25.42
N GLY A 299 -2.39 -28.19 -26.02
CA GLY A 299 -2.36 -27.77 -27.42
C GLY A 299 -3.25 -26.55 -27.74
N VAL A 300 -3.70 -25.81 -26.73
CA VAL A 300 -4.65 -24.71 -26.89
C VAL A 300 -3.93 -23.37 -26.92
N LYS A 301 -4.27 -22.52 -27.90
CA LYS A 301 -3.78 -21.15 -27.96
C LYS A 301 -4.79 -20.17 -27.36
N ILE A 302 -4.49 -19.62 -26.18
CA ILE A 302 -5.37 -18.70 -25.46
C ILE A 302 -4.76 -17.29 -25.44
N PRO A 303 -5.50 -16.23 -25.86
CA PRO A 303 -5.03 -14.85 -25.74
C PRO A 303 -4.70 -14.46 -24.28
N LEU A 304 -3.63 -13.69 -24.07
CA LEU A 304 -3.18 -13.28 -22.72
C LEU A 304 -4.30 -12.72 -21.81
N PRO A 305 -5.20 -11.84 -22.29
CA PRO A 305 -6.24 -11.30 -21.42
C PRO A 305 -7.17 -12.38 -20.89
N LEU A 306 -7.58 -13.34 -21.72
CA LEU A 306 -8.44 -14.46 -21.31
C LEU A 306 -7.65 -15.39 -20.39
N MET A 307 -6.45 -15.78 -20.81
CA MET A 307 -5.59 -16.69 -20.06
C MET A 307 -5.31 -16.17 -18.64
N LEU A 308 -5.11 -14.86 -18.44
CA LEU A 308 -4.66 -14.33 -17.15
C LEU A 308 -5.79 -13.74 -16.29
N LYS A 309 -6.84 -13.17 -16.90
CA LYS A 309 -7.96 -12.57 -16.14
C LYS A 309 -8.99 -13.58 -15.67
N SER A 310 -9.23 -14.66 -16.41
CA SER A 310 -10.27 -15.64 -16.08
C SER A 310 -10.05 -16.27 -14.72
N THR A 311 -11.12 -16.70 -14.03
CA THR A 311 -10.98 -17.49 -12.80
C THR A 311 -10.30 -18.84 -13.08
N ASP A 312 -10.00 -19.62 -12.05
CA ASP A 312 -9.38 -20.94 -12.26
C ASP A 312 -10.36 -21.91 -12.92
N GLU A 313 -11.65 -21.80 -12.58
CA GLU A 313 -12.74 -22.58 -13.19
C GLU A 313 -12.93 -22.19 -14.66
N GLU A 314 -13.05 -20.90 -14.96
CA GLU A 314 -13.19 -20.40 -16.34
C GLU A 314 -11.98 -20.78 -17.20
N PHE A 315 -10.77 -20.72 -16.63
CA PHE A 315 -9.57 -21.14 -17.34
C PHE A 315 -9.59 -22.64 -17.63
N GLY A 316 -10.00 -23.47 -16.67
CA GLY A 316 -10.18 -24.91 -16.88
C GLY A 316 -11.22 -25.23 -17.97
N GLU A 317 -12.31 -24.45 -18.07
CA GLU A 317 -13.26 -24.57 -19.19
C GLU A 317 -12.62 -24.19 -20.54
N LEU A 318 -11.84 -23.12 -20.61
CA LEU A 318 -11.13 -22.74 -21.84
C LEU A 318 -10.18 -23.83 -22.32
N ILE A 319 -9.49 -24.51 -21.39
CA ILE A 319 -8.62 -25.64 -21.71
C ILE A 319 -9.42 -26.83 -22.26
N ARG A 320 -10.53 -27.21 -21.61
CA ARG A 320 -11.38 -28.32 -22.07
C ARG A 320 -12.02 -28.07 -23.43
N LEU A 321 -12.53 -26.86 -23.66
CA LEU A 321 -13.22 -26.52 -24.91
C LEU A 321 -12.27 -26.34 -26.09
N GLY A 322 -11.03 -25.92 -25.83
CA GLY A 322 -10.02 -25.69 -26.86
C GLY A 322 -9.20 -26.92 -27.25
N ALA A 323 -9.21 -27.98 -26.44
CA ALA A 323 -8.43 -29.21 -26.65
C ALA A 323 -9.14 -30.26 -27.52
N GLY A 324 -10.22 -29.88 -28.22
CA GLY A 324 -11.03 -30.75 -29.09
C GLY A 324 -10.73 -30.62 -30.58
#